data_AF-A0A7S1ZFA4-F1
#
_entry.id   AF-A0A7S1ZFA4-F1
#
_cell.length_a   1.000
_cell.length_b   1.000
_cell.length_c   1.000
_cell.angle_alpha   90.00
_cell.angle_beta   90.00
_cell.angle_gamma   90.00
#
_symmetry.space_group_name_H-M   'P 1'
#
loop_
_entity.id
_entity.type
_entity.pdbx_description
1 polymer ?
#
loop_
_entity_poly.entity_id
_entity_poly.type
_entity_poly.pdbx_seq_one_letter_code
_entity_poly.pdbx_strand_id
1 'polypeptide(L)'
;STPASRVEPPRSRTGQTQPPHKPFENNQGTKTSSKEKQRSERNPIMATAGEKVPLVKAELIPTDETSSPPTGKWRDGLCSCCKPGCFHASLWCACCCPTPLMGQVLTRMKMNWLGSDASGSGEWKQTFKKVLFLVIAVCVYDAVVAPIGNPVVKLDENDEIVVVKEANPTVAFLNSVVGLAFFLYTLVVLMKLRAAVRARYQIPEKRCHGCEDCCLSFWCTCCTVAQLARHTADYDEEGGACCSETGLPGGVSAME
;
A
#
# COMPACT_ATOMS: atom_id res chain seq x y z
N SER A 1 54.91 -29.17 13.31
CA SER A 1 54.63 -29.87 12.04
C SER A 1 53.20 -30.37 12.09
N THR A 2 52.28 -29.58 11.56
CA THR A 2 50.83 -29.84 11.60
C THR A 2 50.35 -30.00 10.16
N PRO A 3 49.63 -31.07 9.78
CA PRO A 3 49.29 -31.30 8.38
C PRO A 3 48.10 -30.41 7.97
N ALA A 4 48.24 -29.80 6.80
CA ALA A 4 47.22 -28.97 6.17
C ALA A 4 46.00 -29.81 5.76
N SER A 5 44.82 -29.38 6.22
CA SER A 5 43.54 -29.96 5.82
C SER A 5 43.18 -29.49 4.41
N ARG A 6 42.93 -30.46 3.53
CA ARG A 6 42.59 -30.30 2.11
C ARG A 6 41.11 -29.95 1.98
N VAL A 7 40.81 -28.73 1.56
CA VAL A 7 39.45 -28.26 1.26
C VAL A 7 39.06 -28.77 -0.14
N GLU A 8 38.02 -29.61 -0.22
CA GLU A 8 37.41 -30.02 -1.49
C GLU A 8 36.45 -28.96 -2.04
N PRO A 9 36.37 -28.77 -3.37
CA PRO A 9 35.46 -27.82 -3.98
C PRO A 9 34.01 -28.35 -4.05
N PRO A 10 33.01 -27.46 -4.06
CA PRO A 10 31.60 -27.85 -4.08
C PRO A 10 31.17 -28.45 -5.43
N ARG A 11 30.46 -29.59 -5.36
CA ARG A 11 29.80 -30.24 -6.50
C ARG A 11 28.71 -29.33 -7.09
N SER A 12 28.85 -29.00 -8.36
CA SER A 12 27.82 -28.35 -9.17
C SER A 12 26.64 -29.30 -9.37
N ARG A 13 25.45 -28.88 -8.92
CA ARG A 13 24.20 -29.62 -9.14
C ARG A 13 23.57 -29.14 -10.45
N THR A 14 23.73 -29.96 -11.48
CA THR A 14 23.11 -29.83 -12.80
C THR A 14 21.58 -29.93 -12.72
N GLY A 15 20.92 -28.93 -13.32
CA GLY A 15 19.73 -29.05 -14.16
C GLY A 15 18.50 -29.77 -13.60
N GLN A 16 17.55 -29.01 -13.07
CA GLN A 16 16.13 -29.39 -13.10
C GLN A 16 15.41 -28.49 -14.10
N THR A 17 15.04 -29.09 -15.23
CA THR A 17 14.18 -28.55 -16.27
C THR A 17 12.76 -28.41 -15.72
N GLN A 18 12.23 -27.19 -15.65
CA GLN A 18 10.82 -26.95 -15.36
C GLN A 18 9.96 -27.33 -16.59
N PRO A 19 8.81 -28.00 -16.42
CA PRO A 19 7.87 -28.26 -17.51
C PRO A 19 7.11 -26.99 -17.92
N PRO A 20 6.64 -26.91 -19.19
CA PRO A 20 5.98 -25.74 -19.73
C PRO A 20 4.61 -25.50 -19.10
N HIS A 21 4.38 -24.25 -18.68
CA HIS A 21 3.09 -23.71 -18.24
C HIS A 21 2.08 -23.78 -19.39
N LYS A 22 0.97 -24.50 -19.20
CA LYS A 22 -0.17 -24.47 -20.13
C LYS A 22 -0.97 -23.17 -19.95
N PRO A 23 -1.46 -22.54 -21.04
CA PRO A 23 -2.35 -21.39 -20.94
C PRO A 23 -3.72 -21.82 -20.38
N PHE A 24 -4.25 -21.03 -19.46
CA PHE A 24 -5.59 -21.18 -18.92
C PHE A 24 -6.57 -20.49 -19.88
N GLU A 25 -7.15 -21.23 -20.82
CA GLU A 25 -8.31 -20.77 -21.60
C GLU A 25 -9.54 -20.73 -20.70
N ASN A 26 -9.96 -19.54 -20.30
CA ASN A 26 -11.24 -19.36 -19.63
C ASN A 26 -12.30 -18.93 -20.66
N ASN A 27 -13.05 -19.93 -21.12
CA ASN A 27 -14.18 -19.77 -22.01
C ASN A 27 -15.44 -19.58 -21.16
N GLN A 28 -15.91 -18.34 -21.02
CA GLN A 28 -17.26 -18.05 -20.54
C GLN A 28 -17.93 -17.02 -21.43
N GLY A 29 -18.59 -17.54 -22.46
CA GLY A 29 -19.71 -16.85 -23.08
C GLY A 29 -20.90 -16.85 -22.13
N THR A 30 -21.41 -15.66 -21.82
CA THR A 30 -22.79 -15.52 -21.33
C THR A 30 -23.45 -14.35 -22.04
N LYS A 31 -24.40 -14.69 -22.92
CA LYS A 31 -25.35 -13.79 -23.55
C LYS A 31 -26.48 -13.48 -22.56
N THR A 32 -26.81 -12.20 -22.37
CA THR A 32 -28.17 -11.69 -22.07
C THR A 32 -28.15 -10.18 -22.32
N SER A 33 -28.65 -9.71 -23.46
CA SER A 33 -30.04 -9.30 -23.71
C SER A 33 -30.53 -8.11 -22.86
N SER A 34 -30.51 -6.95 -23.52
CA SER A 34 -31.53 -5.89 -23.55
C SER A 34 -32.32 -5.57 -22.28
N LYS A 35 -32.16 -4.32 -21.80
CA LYS A 35 -33.29 -3.42 -21.58
C LYS A 35 -32.87 -1.95 -21.54
N GLU A 36 -33.13 -1.34 -22.67
CA GLU A 36 -33.38 0.07 -22.94
C GLU A 36 -34.31 0.69 -21.88
N LYS A 37 -33.89 1.80 -21.27
CA LYS A 37 -34.81 2.81 -20.73
C LYS A 37 -34.20 4.20 -20.82
N GLN A 38 -34.80 4.98 -21.72
CA GLN A 38 -34.65 6.41 -21.92
C GLN A 38 -34.77 7.22 -20.62
N ARG A 39 -34.15 8.42 -20.67
CA ARG A 39 -34.62 9.73 -20.13
C ARG A 39 -33.61 10.36 -19.15
N SER A 40 -32.94 11.44 -19.56
CA SER A 40 -33.38 12.81 -19.20
C SER A 40 -32.37 13.85 -19.66
N GLU A 41 -32.90 14.84 -20.36
CA GLU A 41 -32.57 16.27 -20.29
C GLU A 41 -31.15 16.76 -20.60
N ARG A 42 -31.10 17.32 -21.81
CA ARG A 42 -30.08 18.14 -22.44
C ARG A 42 -30.24 19.58 -21.91
N ASN A 43 -29.27 20.10 -21.17
CA ASN A 43 -29.15 21.53 -20.89
C ASN A 43 -28.17 22.17 -21.89
N PRO A 44 -28.52 23.29 -22.57
CA PRO A 44 -27.61 24.02 -23.42
C PRO A 44 -26.67 24.91 -22.59
N ILE A 45 -25.38 24.60 -22.62
CA ILE A 45 -24.32 25.48 -22.09
C ILE A 45 -24.07 26.59 -23.12
N MET A 46 -24.20 27.84 -22.68
CA MET A 46 -23.94 29.02 -23.47
C MET A 46 -22.45 29.12 -23.85
N ALA A 47 -22.20 29.29 -25.15
CA ALA A 47 -20.88 29.59 -25.70
C ALA A 47 -20.52 31.05 -25.41
N THR A 48 -19.51 31.29 -24.57
CA THR A 48 -18.86 32.59 -24.42
C THR A 48 -17.70 32.71 -25.41
N ALA A 49 -17.65 33.87 -26.06
CA ALA A 49 -16.72 34.22 -27.12
C ALA A 49 -15.25 34.23 -26.65
N GLY A 50 -14.38 33.75 -27.54
CA GLY A 50 -12.99 33.44 -27.27
C GLY A 50 -12.08 34.65 -27.06
N GLU A 51 -11.26 34.53 -26.02
CA GLU A 51 -10.06 35.32 -25.82
C GLU A 51 -8.90 34.67 -26.59
N LYS A 52 -8.28 35.41 -27.52
CA LYS A 52 -7.14 34.95 -28.31
C LYS A 52 -5.90 34.94 -27.42
N VAL A 53 -5.60 33.78 -26.83
CA VAL A 53 -4.32 33.54 -26.17
C VAL A 53 -3.20 33.50 -27.23
N PRO A 54 -2.15 34.32 -27.10
CA PRO A 54 -1.03 34.30 -28.03
C PRO A 54 -0.37 32.91 -28.02
N LEU A 55 -0.22 32.36 -29.22
CA LEU A 55 0.44 31.09 -29.49
C LEU A 55 1.93 31.21 -29.14
N VAL A 56 2.26 30.95 -27.87
CA VAL A 56 3.64 30.75 -27.44
C VAL A 56 4.14 29.51 -28.14
N LYS A 57 5.17 29.69 -28.97
CA LYS A 57 5.87 28.64 -29.71
C LYS A 57 6.50 27.73 -28.66
N ALA A 58 5.81 26.65 -28.30
CA ALA A 58 6.28 25.64 -27.37
C ALA A 58 7.54 25.01 -27.97
N GLU A 59 8.69 25.42 -27.47
CA GLU A 59 9.95 24.74 -27.71
C GLU A 59 9.77 23.31 -27.17
N LEU A 60 9.99 22.30 -28.03
CA LEU A 60 9.96 20.90 -27.63
C LEU A 60 11.07 20.69 -26.60
N ILE A 61 10.72 20.86 -25.32
CA ILE A 61 11.51 20.32 -24.22
C ILE A 61 11.52 18.81 -24.46
N PRO A 62 12.69 18.17 -24.58
CA PRO A 62 12.77 16.73 -24.68
C PRO A 62 11.93 16.15 -23.56
N THR A 63 10.85 15.44 -23.91
CA THR A 63 10.04 14.71 -22.95
C THR A 63 10.94 13.64 -22.39
N ASP A 64 11.57 13.95 -21.26
CA ASP A 64 12.42 13.03 -20.52
C ASP A 64 11.58 11.79 -20.22
N GLU A 65 12.10 10.60 -20.54
CA GLU A 65 11.41 9.32 -20.35
C GLU A 65 11.21 8.96 -18.85
N THR A 66 11.21 9.95 -17.96
CA THR A 66 11.41 9.81 -16.53
C THR A 66 10.17 9.48 -15.72
N SER A 67 8.95 9.64 -16.25
CA SER A 67 7.76 9.47 -15.40
C SER A 67 7.36 8.00 -15.18
N SER A 68 7.80 7.06 -16.03
CA SER A 68 7.40 5.65 -15.88
C SER A 68 8.18 4.95 -14.75
N PRO A 69 7.53 4.17 -13.86
CA PRO A 69 8.24 3.40 -12.84
C PRO A 69 9.23 2.41 -13.47
N PRO A 70 10.44 2.26 -12.92
CA PRO A 70 11.45 1.38 -13.49
C PRO A 70 11.03 -0.09 -13.43
N THR A 71 11.12 -0.80 -14.56
CA THR A 71 10.92 -2.25 -14.63
C THR A 71 12.18 -3.00 -14.21
N GLY A 72 12.02 -4.14 -13.53
CA GLY A 72 13.11 -5.02 -13.11
C GLY A 72 13.82 -4.61 -11.81
N LYS A 73 13.53 -3.43 -11.25
CA LYS A 73 14.13 -2.94 -10.00
C LYS A 73 13.20 -2.00 -9.25
N TRP A 74 13.36 -1.94 -7.93
CA TRP A 74 12.73 -0.91 -7.11
C TRP A 74 13.27 0.48 -7.49
N ARG A 75 12.39 1.51 -7.47
CA ARG A 75 12.77 2.92 -7.70
C ARG A 75 13.80 3.38 -6.67
N ASP A 76 13.64 2.97 -5.42
CA ASP A 76 14.55 3.27 -4.32
C ASP A 76 14.74 2.09 -3.36
N GLY A 77 15.68 2.22 -2.42
CA GLY A 77 15.93 1.23 -1.38
C GLY A 77 14.91 1.31 -0.24
N LEU A 78 14.77 0.22 0.51
CA LEU A 78 13.80 0.14 1.61
C LEU A 78 14.02 1.23 2.68
N CYS A 79 15.28 1.49 3.03
CA CYS A 79 15.66 2.52 4.00
C CYS A 79 15.85 3.90 3.37
N SER A 80 15.52 4.09 2.09
CA SER A 80 15.54 5.40 1.43
C SER A 80 14.30 6.23 1.76
N CYS A 81 13.56 5.87 2.80
CA CYS A 81 12.31 6.53 3.20
C CYS A 81 12.50 8.00 3.61
N CYS A 82 13.69 8.38 4.07
CA CYS A 82 14.04 9.78 4.39
C CYS A 82 14.61 10.57 3.20
N LYS A 83 14.73 9.99 2.00
CA LYS A 83 15.32 10.69 0.83
C LYS A 83 14.56 11.98 0.45
N PRO A 84 13.21 12.02 0.47
CA PRO A 84 12.46 13.27 0.28
C PRO A 84 12.50 14.23 1.49
N GLY A 85 13.14 13.83 2.60
CA GLY A 85 13.18 14.55 3.87
C GLY A 85 12.32 13.92 4.96
N CYS A 86 12.70 14.12 6.23
CA CYS A 86 12.01 13.56 7.41
C CYS A 86 10.58 14.12 7.61
N PHE A 87 10.29 15.29 7.03
CA PHE A 87 8.99 15.95 7.12
C PHE A 87 8.11 15.75 5.87
N HIS A 88 8.53 14.88 4.95
CA HIS A 88 7.74 14.61 3.76
C HIS A 88 6.44 13.89 4.14
N ALA A 89 5.31 14.32 3.54
CA ALA A 89 3.98 13.80 3.85
C ALA A 89 3.90 12.26 3.72
N SER A 90 4.54 11.68 2.70
CA SER A 90 4.53 10.23 2.50
C SER A 90 5.29 9.46 3.59
N LEU A 91 6.34 10.02 4.18
CA LEU A 91 7.05 9.40 5.30
C LEU A 91 6.22 9.49 6.57
N TRP A 92 5.64 10.66 6.86
CA TRP A 92 4.76 10.84 8.01
C TRP A 92 3.55 9.92 7.94
N CYS A 93 2.89 9.83 6.77
CA CYS A 93 1.83 8.87 6.54
C CYS A 93 2.31 7.43 6.70
N ALA A 94 3.50 7.06 6.22
CA ALA A 94 3.99 5.69 6.39
C ALA A 94 4.30 5.34 7.86
N CYS A 95 4.80 6.29 8.65
CA CYS A 95 5.13 6.08 10.05
C CYS A 95 3.91 6.12 10.96
N CYS A 96 3.01 7.09 10.78
CA CYS A 96 1.86 7.30 11.65
C CYS A 96 0.59 6.58 11.16
N CYS A 97 0.45 6.39 9.85
CA CYS A 97 -0.77 5.88 9.20
C CYS A 97 -0.45 4.87 8.06
N PRO A 98 0.34 3.80 8.31
CA PRO A 98 0.76 2.88 7.27
C PRO A 98 -0.43 2.22 6.55
N THR A 99 -1.50 1.89 7.27
CA THR A 99 -2.67 1.21 6.71
C THR A 99 -3.47 2.10 5.75
N PRO A 100 -3.80 3.38 6.06
CA PRO A 100 -4.35 4.30 5.06
C PRO A 100 -3.46 4.48 3.82
N LEU A 101 -2.15 4.63 3.99
CA LEU A 101 -1.22 4.76 2.86
C LEU A 101 -1.17 3.49 2.00
N MET A 102 -1.20 2.31 2.63
CA MET A 102 -1.39 1.03 1.93
C MET A 102 -2.70 1.02 1.14
N GLY A 103 -3.80 1.53 1.70
CA GLY A 103 -5.08 1.72 1.00
C GLY A 103 -4.99 2.61 -0.25
N GLN A 104 -4.17 3.66 -0.19
CA GLN A 104 -3.90 4.53 -1.36
C GLN A 104 -3.12 3.78 -2.45
N VAL A 105 -2.11 3.00 -2.06
CA VAL A 105 -1.34 2.19 -3.01
C VAL A 105 -2.20 1.09 -3.64
N LEU A 106 -3.04 0.40 -2.85
CA LEU A 106 -3.98 -0.60 -3.37
C LEU A 106 -4.93 0.00 -4.41
N THR A 107 -5.45 1.20 -4.14
CA THR A 107 -6.33 1.93 -5.08
C THR A 107 -5.62 2.22 -6.40
N ARG A 108 -4.37 2.70 -6.36
CA ARG A 108 -3.54 2.93 -7.57
C ARG A 108 -3.24 1.64 -8.33
N MET A 109 -3.02 0.54 -7.60
CA MET A 109 -2.79 -0.78 -8.19
C MET A 109 -4.08 -1.48 -8.66
N LYS A 110 -5.24 -0.79 -8.62
CA LYS A 110 -6.56 -1.34 -8.99
C LYS A 110 -6.91 -2.63 -8.21
N MET A 111 -6.47 -2.70 -6.94
CA MET A 111 -6.72 -3.81 -6.03
C MET A 111 -7.85 -3.48 -5.04
N ASN A 112 -8.56 -4.50 -4.55
CA ASN A 112 -9.52 -4.35 -3.46
C ASN A 112 -8.84 -4.25 -2.08
N TRP A 113 -9.60 -3.95 -1.03
CA TRP A 113 -9.12 -3.83 0.36
C TRP A 113 -8.56 -5.13 0.97
N LEU A 114 -8.67 -6.26 0.27
CA LEU A 114 -8.09 -7.57 0.63
C LEU A 114 -6.82 -7.89 -0.19
N GLY A 115 -6.34 -6.95 -1.01
CA GLY A 115 -5.17 -7.14 -1.85
C GLY A 115 -5.39 -8.16 -2.97
N SER A 116 -6.61 -8.28 -3.52
CA SER A 116 -6.88 -9.03 -4.75
C SER A 116 -7.14 -8.07 -5.91
N ASP A 117 -6.82 -8.50 -7.14
CA ASP A 117 -7.08 -7.70 -8.34
C ASP A 117 -8.59 -7.41 -8.48
N ALA A 118 -8.92 -6.14 -8.74
CA ALA A 118 -10.28 -5.63 -8.87
C ALA A 118 -10.44 -4.77 -10.14
N SER A 119 -9.50 -4.87 -11.08
CA SER A 119 -9.48 -4.09 -12.32
C SER A 119 -10.77 -4.26 -13.15
N GLY A 120 -11.37 -5.46 -13.13
CA GLY A 120 -12.60 -5.77 -13.88
C GLY A 120 -13.92 -5.42 -13.17
N SER A 121 -13.93 -5.30 -11.84
CA SER A 121 -15.17 -5.09 -11.06
C SER A 121 -15.43 -3.62 -10.70
N GLY A 122 -14.40 -2.76 -10.78
CA GLY A 122 -14.48 -1.38 -10.32
C GLY A 122 -14.51 -1.22 -8.79
N GLU A 123 -14.43 -2.31 -8.03
CA GLU A 123 -14.41 -2.30 -6.56
C GLU A 123 -13.23 -1.50 -5.99
N TRP A 124 -12.12 -1.40 -6.75
CA TRP A 124 -10.92 -0.68 -6.36
C TRP A 124 -11.18 0.80 -6.02
N LYS A 125 -12.20 1.41 -6.63
CA LYS A 125 -12.61 2.80 -6.35
C LYS A 125 -13.09 3.02 -4.91
N GLN A 126 -13.50 1.94 -4.23
CA GLN A 126 -13.93 1.98 -2.83
C GLN A 126 -12.85 1.46 -1.87
N THR A 127 -11.70 1.01 -2.38
CA THR A 127 -10.66 0.38 -1.55
C THR A 127 -10.17 1.30 -0.46
N PHE A 128 -9.71 2.51 -0.81
CA PHE A 128 -9.24 3.47 0.19
C PHE A 128 -10.31 3.76 1.25
N LYS A 129 -11.56 3.99 0.85
CA LYS A 129 -12.67 4.28 1.78
C LYS A 129 -12.92 3.13 2.75
N LYS A 130 -12.90 1.87 2.27
CA LYS A 130 -13.07 0.67 3.11
C LYS A 130 -11.92 0.52 4.10
N VAL A 131 -10.69 0.70 3.64
CA VAL A 131 -9.49 0.65 4.50
C VAL A 131 -9.52 1.76 5.55
N LEU A 132 -9.85 2.99 5.16
CA LEU A 132 -9.97 4.13 6.07
C LEU A 132 -11.06 3.92 7.11
N PHE A 133 -12.23 3.42 6.70
CA PHE A 133 -13.31 3.07 7.63
C PHE A 133 -12.86 2.02 8.65
N LEU A 134 -12.18 0.96 8.21
CA LEU A 134 -11.63 -0.07 9.10
C LEU A 134 -10.65 0.52 10.13
N VAL A 135 -9.74 1.40 9.70
CA VAL A 135 -8.79 2.08 10.59
C VAL A 135 -9.53 2.93 11.61
N ILE A 136 -10.49 3.76 11.19
CA ILE A 136 -11.28 4.60 12.09
C ILE A 136 -12.05 3.73 13.09
N ALA A 137 -12.65 2.62 12.66
CA ALA A 137 -13.39 1.71 13.53
C ALA A 137 -12.48 1.11 14.62
N VAL A 138 -11.26 0.69 14.27
CA VAL A 138 -10.28 0.19 15.24
C VAL A 138 -9.83 1.30 16.20
N CYS A 139 -9.55 2.51 15.71
CA CYS A 139 -9.19 3.64 16.57
C CYS A 139 -10.32 4.01 17.56
N VAL A 140 -11.57 3.99 17.11
CA VAL A 140 -12.73 4.24 17.98
C VAL A 140 -12.89 3.12 19.00
N TYR A 141 -12.73 1.86 18.58
CA TYR A 141 -12.72 0.72 19.50
C TYR A 141 -11.66 0.89 20.58
N ASP A 142 -10.40 1.19 20.21
CA ASP A 142 -9.31 1.37 21.16
C ASP A 142 -9.57 2.54 22.11
N ALA A 143 -10.07 3.68 21.60
CA ALA A 143 -10.38 4.85 22.41
C ALA A 143 -11.49 4.59 23.44
N VAL A 144 -12.46 3.72 23.12
CA VAL A 144 -13.60 3.40 24.01
C VAL A 144 -13.28 2.25 24.96
N VAL A 145 -12.61 1.19 24.47
CA VAL A 145 -12.44 -0.07 25.19
C VAL A 145 -11.13 -0.11 25.98
N ALA A 146 -10.04 0.47 25.49
CA ALA A 146 -8.75 0.45 26.19
C ALA A 146 -8.81 1.09 27.59
N PRO A 147 -9.46 2.25 27.82
CA PRO A 147 -9.56 2.84 29.15
C PRO A 147 -10.32 1.97 30.17
N ILE A 148 -11.20 1.08 29.70
CA ILE A 148 -11.97 0.18 30.58
C ILE A 148 -11.06 -0.92 31.15
N GLY A 149 -10.11 -1.41 30.34
CA GLY A 149 -9.21 -2.49 30.67
C GLY A 149 -7.94 -2.07 31.42
N ASN A 150 -7.50 -0.83 31.26
CA ASN A 150 -6.28 -0.33 31.88
C ASN A 150 -6.44 -0.13 33.40
N PRO A 151 -5.39 -0.36 34.19
CA PRO A 151 -5.41 -0.07 35.61
C PRO A 151 -5.53 1.45 35.82
N VAL A 152 -6.32 1.85 36.81
CA VAL A 152 -6.39 3.26 37.23
C VAL A 152 -5.41 3.46 38.35
N VAL A 153 -4.40 4.28 38.08
CA VAL A 153 -3.32 4.61 39.01
C VAL A 153 -3.49 6.06 39.44
N LYS A 154 -3.36 6.33 40.75
CA LYS A 154 -3.34 7.69 41.31
C LYS A 154 -2.10 7.88 42.15
N LEU A 155 -1.63 9.12 42.24
CA LEU A 155 -0.66 9.51 43.26
C LEU A 155 -1.42 9.79 44.55
N ASP A 156 -0.94 9.26 45.66
CA ASP A 156 -1.45 9.59 46.98
C ASP A 156 -0.84 10.90 47.53
N GLU A 157 -1.15 11.26 48.78
CA GLU A 157 -0.64 12.48 49.42
C GLU A 157 0.89 12.49 49.62
N ASN A 158 1.55 11.33 49.52
CA ASN A 158 3.00 11.17 49.65
C ASN A 158 3.69 11.05 48.28
N ASP A 159 2.99 11.36 47.18
CA ASP A 159 3.42 11.12 45.80
C ASP A 159 3.71 9.64 45.49
N GLU A 160 3.12 8.70 46.24
CA GLU A 160 3.24 7.27 45.97
C GLU A 160 2.17 6.80 44.97
N ILE A 161 2.59 5.88 44.09
CA ILE A 161 1.74 5.30 43.04
C ILE A 161 0.83 4.24 43.67
N VAL A 162 -0.47 4.53 43.76
CA VAL A 162 -1.48 3.59 44.28
C VAL A 162 -2.42 3.15 43.16
N VAL A 163 -2.60 1.83 43.03
CA VAL A 163 -3.57 1.24 42.09
C VAL A 163 -4.96 1.31 42.71
N VAL A 164 -5.83 2.14 42.13
CA VAL A 164 -7.22 2.34 42.59
C VAL A 164 -8.16 1.31 41.96
N LYS A 165 -7.82 0.84 40.75
CA LYS A 165 -8.61 -0.14 40.01
C LYS A 165 -7.67 -1.10 39.29
N GLU A 166 -7.80 -2.38 39.60
CA GLU A 166 -7.10 -3.46 38.90
C GLU A 166 -7.52 -3.54 37.43
N ALA A 167 -6.57 -3.96 36.59
CA ALA A 167 -6.84 -4.19 35.18
C ALA A 167 -7.89 -5.30 35.00
N ASN A 168 -8.78 -5.15 34.02
CA ASN A 168 -9.72 -6.21 33.67
C ASN A 168 -9.04 -7.17 32.68
N PRO A 169 -8.69 -8.42 33.07
CA PRO A 169 -7.93 -9.33 32.22
C PRO A 169 -8.70 -9.72 30.95
N THR A 170 -10.03 -9.78 31.01
CA THR A 170 -10.88 -10.08 29.85
C THR A 170 -10.81 -8.96 28.82
N VAL A 171 -10.86 -7.70 29.26
CA VAL A 171 -10.76 -6.55 28.34
C VAL A 171 -9.36 -6.45 27.76
N ALA A 172 -8.31 -6.65 28.56
CA ALA A 172 -6.93 -6.67 28.08
C ALA A 172 -6.69 -7.78 27.04
N PHE A 173 -7.25 -8.97 27.26
CA PHE A 173 -7.20 -10.07 26.28
C PHE A 173 -7.95 -9.72 24.99
N LEU A 174 -9.15 -9.15 25.07
CA LEU A 174 -9.91 -8.72 23.89
C LEU A 174 -9.16 -7.68 23.06
N ASN A 175 -8.58 -6.66 23.71
CA ASN A 175 -7.74 -5.67 23.04
C ASN A 175 -6.53 -6.32 22.35
N SER A 176 -5.91 -7.31 23.00
CA SER A 176 -4.79 -8.06 22.42
C SER A 176 -5.20 -8.85 21.18
N VAL A 177 -6.39 -9.49 21.20
CA VAL A 177 -6.94 -10.23 20.06
C VAL A 177 -7.27 -9.30 18.90
N VAL A 178 -7.93 -8.16 19.16
CA VAL A 178 -8.27 -7.17 18.13
C VAL A 178 -7.01 -6.58 17.50
N GLY A 179 -6.04 -6.17 18.34
CA GLY A 179 -4.75 -5.66 17.88
C GLY A 179 -4.00 -6.69 17.02
N LEU A 180 -3.94 -7.95 17.45
CA LEU A 180 -3.31 -9.03 16.69
C LEU A 180 -4.04 -9.28 15.36
N ALA A 181 -5.37 -9.31 15.35
CA ALA A 181 -6.15 -9.51 14.13
C ALA A 181 -5.93 -8.38 13.12
N PHE A 182 -5.91 -7.12 13.58
CA PHE A 182 -5.64 -5.96 12.72
C PHE A 182 -4.19 -5.94 12.19
N PHE A 183 -3.23 -6.35 13.02
CA PHE A 183 -1.84 -6.53 12.61
C PHE A 183 -1.70 -7.61 11.52
N LEU A 184 -2.30 -8.78 11.72
CA LEU A 184 -2.29 -9.87 10.73
C LEU A 184 -2.97 -9.46 9.42
N TYR A 185 -4.09 -8.74 9.50
CA TYR A 185 -4.74 -8.15 8.33
C TYR A 185 -3.77 -7.24 7.55
N THR A 186 -3.16 -6.26 8.23
CA THR A 186 -2.22 -5.32 7.61
C THR A 186 -1.04 -6.07 6.98
N LEU A 187 -0.47 -7.06 7.69
CA LEU A 187 0.65 -7.85 7.20
C LEU A 187 0.30 -8.63 5.92
N VAL A 188 -0.81 -9.37 5.92
CA VAL A 188 -1.26 -10.17 4.77
C VAL A 188 -1.55 -9.30 3.56
N VAL A 189 -2.27 -8.19 3.75
CA VAL A 189 -2.60 -7.29 2.63
C VAL A 189 -1.35 -6.61 2.08
N LEU A 190 -0.42 -6.19 2.94
CA LEU A 190 0.84 -5.59 2.51
C LEU A 190 1.73 -6.57 1.75
N MET A 191 1.78 -7.84 2.19
CA MET A 191 2.47 -8.91 1.46
C MET A 191 1.89 -9.10 0.06
N LYS A 192 0.56 -9.18 -0.06
CA LYS A 192 -0.11 -9.34 -1.35
C LYS A 192 0.11 -8.13 -2.26
N LEU A 193 0.03 -6.92 -1.71
CA LEU A 193 0.31 -5.70 -2.44
C LEU A 193 1.74 -5.68 -2.97
N ARG A 194 2.72 -6.00 -2.12
CA ARG A 194 4.13 -6.04 -2.53
C ARG A 194 4.38 -7.08 -3.61
N ALA A 195 3.81 -8.28 -3.47
CA ALA A 195 3.89 -9.33 -4.48
C ALA A 195 3.28 -8.88 -5.82
N ALA A 196 2.11 -8.22 -5.78
CA ALA A 196 1.46 -7.69 -6.98
C ALA A 196 2.30 -6.60 -7.67
N VAL A 197 2.90 -5.69 -6.90
CA VAL A 197 3.84 -4.68 -7.44
C VAL A 197 5.05 -5.36 -8.08
N ARG A 198 5.69 -6.33 -7.43
CA ARG A 198 6.82 -7.05 -8.02
C ARG A 198 6.45 -7.80 -9.30
N ALA A 199 5.29 -8.44 -9.32
CA ALA A 199 4.79 -9.11 -10.51
C ALA A 199 4.54 -8.12 -11.65
N ARG A 200 3.89 -6.97 -11.37
CA ARG A 200 3.60 -5.93 -12.37
C ARG A 200 4.85 -5.31 -12.98
N TYR A 201 5.86 -5.03 -12.15
CA TYR A 201 7.11 -4.37 -12.58
C TYR A 201 8.28 -5.34 -12.76
N GLN A 202 8.02 -6.65 -12.83
CA GLN A 202 9.03 -7.71 -13.04
C GLN A 202 10.24 -7.63 -12.07
N ILE A 203 10.00 -7.26 -10.80
CA ILE A 203 11.06 -7.06 -9.82
C ILE A 203 11.42 -8.42 -9.17
N PRO A 204 12.66 -8.92 -9.34
CA PRO A 204 13.07 -10.20 -8.77
C PRO A 204 13.30 -10.10 -7.25
N GLU A 205 13.13 -11.22 -6.56
CA GLU A 205 13.51 -11.36 -5.15
C GLU A 205 15.04 -11.42 -5.02
N LYS A 206 15.59 -10.87 -3.93
CA LYS A 206 17.04 -10.77 -3.70
C LYS A 206 17.53 -11.53 -2.48
N ARG A 207 16.80 -11.52 -1.36
CA ARG A 207 17.35 -11.91 -0.05
C ARG A 207 16.57 -12.99 0.72
N CYS A 208 15.40 -13.41 0.24
CA CYS A 208 14.61 -14.50 0.84
C CYS A 208 13.66 -15.08 -0.22
N HIS A 209 14.08 -16.12 -0.94
CA HIS A 209 13.27 -16.70 -2.01
C HIS A 209 11.93 -17.24 -1.45
N GLY A 210 10.81 -16.68 -1.91
CA GLY A 210 9.44 -16.99 -1.50
C GLY A 210 8.95 -16.26 -0.24
N CYS A 211 9.84 -15.58 0.50
CA CYS A 211 9.55 -15.02 1.82
C CYS A 211 9.91 -13.53 1.97
N GLU A 212 10.57 -12.92 0.98
CA GLU A 212 11.05 -11.54 1.08
C GLU A 212 9.93 -10.56 1.41
N ASP A 213 8.77 -10.71 0.78
CA ASP A 213 7.63 -9.82 1.03
C ASP A 213 7.08 -9.96 2.45
N CYS A 214 7.10 -11.17 3.02
CA CYS A 214 6.69 -11.42 4.41
C CYS A 214 7.65 -10.73 5.38
N CYS A 215 8.95 -11.00 5.24
CA CYS A 215 9.97 -10.44 6.14
C CYS A 215 9.98 -8.91 6.09
N LEU A 216 9.92 -8.30 4.90
CA LEU A 216 9.96 -6.85 4.78
C LEU A 216 8.69 -6.18 5.29
N SER A 217 7.52 -6.81 5.08
CA SER A 217 6.24 -6.30 5.60
C SER A 217 6.16 -6.40 7.12
N PHE A 218 6.75 -7.44 7.72
CA PHE A 218 6.77 -7.65 9.17
C PHE A 218 7.79 -6.77 9.89
N TRP A 219 9.05 -6.73 9.44
CA TRP A 219 10.14 -6.07 10.17
C TRP A 219 10.25 -4.57 9.92
N CYS A 220 9.72 -4.04 8.81
CA CYS A 220 9.83 -2.63 8.43
C CYS A 220 8.57 -2.17 7.70
N THR A 221 7.40 -2.34 8.32
CA THR A 221 6.09 -2.03 7.70
C THR A 221 6.05 -0.62 7.08
N CYS A 222 6.46 0.40 7.84
CA CYS A 222 6.48 1.79 7.35
C CYS A 222 7.40 1.96 6.13
N CYS A 223 8.60 1.39 6.16
CA CYS A 223 9.59 1.45 5.09
C CYS A 223 9.05 0.79 3.82
N THR A 224 8.44 -0.39 3.97
CA THR A 224 7.84 -1.17 2.89
C THR A 224 6.69 -0.40 2.23
N VAL A 225 5.75 0.14 3.02
CA VAL A 225 4.64 0.94 2.48
C VAL A 225 5.16 2.21 1.81
N ALA A 226 6.15 2.89 2.40
CA ALA A 226 6.74 4.09 1.81
C ALA A 226 7.44 3.81 0.47
N GLN A 227 8.21 2.71 0.38
CA GLN A 227 8.83 2.26 -0.87
C GLN A 227 7.77 1.95 -1.93
N LEU A 228 6.70 1.23 -1.57
CA LEU A 228 5.61 0.94 -2.49
C LEU A 228 4.93 2.22 -2.98
N ALA A 229 4.68 3.18 -2.08
CA ALA A 229 4.05 4.43 -2.43
C ALA A 229 4.87 5.24 -3.44
N ARG A 230 6.19 5.38 -3.20
CA ARG A 230 7.11 6.09 -4.12
C ARG A 230 7.41 5.31 -5.40
N HIS A 231 7.28 3.99 -5.39
CA HIS A 231 7.44 3.23 -6.62
C HIS A 231 6.23 3.40 -7.56
N THR A 232 5.03 3.57 -6.98
CA THR A 232 3.76 3.65 -7.72
C THR A 232 3.26 5.08 -7.97
N ALA A 233 4.00 6.10 -7.56
CA ALA A 233 3.78 7.51 -7.93
C ALA A 233 5.09 8.26 -7.88
N ASP A 234 5.22 9.28 -8.71
CA ASP A 234 6.39 10.15 -8.73
C ASP A 234 6.19 11.36 -7.81
N TYR A 235 6.64 11.26 -6.56
CA TYR A 235 6.54 12.37 -5.61
C TYR A 235 7.58 13.47 -5.82
N ASP A 236 8.52 13.29 -6.76
CA ASP A 236 9.46 14.36 -7.13
C ASP A 236 8.75 15.37 -8.07
N GLU A 237 7.79 14.90 -8.86
CA GLU A 237 6.98 15.72 -9.78
C GLU A 237 5.61 16.09 -9.18
N GLU A 238 4.98 15.17 -8.45
CA GLU A 238 3.64 15.34 -7.91
C GLU A 238 3.68 15.56 -6.39
N GLY A 239 3.01 16.61 -5.91
CA GLY A 239 2.87 16.83 -4.48
C GLY A 239 2.16 15.64 -3.80
N GLY A 240 2.63 15.21 -2.64
CA GLY A 240 1.91 14.19 -1.85
C GLY A 240 0.66 14.78 -1.18
N ALA A 241 -0.46 14.05 -1.23
CA ALA A 241 -1.69 14.42 -0.52
C ALA A 241 -2.05 13.40 0.56
N CYS A 242 -2.09 13.86 1.81
CA CYS A 242 -2.63 13.06 2.90
C CYS A 242 -4.15 12.88 2.71
N CYS A 243 -4.66 11.69 3.03
CA CYS A 243 -6.10 11.40 3.07
C CYS A 243 -6.87 11.52 1.74
N SER A 244 -6.20 11.61 0.58
CA SER A 244 -6.85 11.43 -0.72
C SER A 244 -6.95 9.94 -1.09
N GLU A 245 -7.81 9.59 -2.06
CA GLU A 245 -8.03 8.20 -2.47
C GLU A 245 -6.76 7.54 -3.04
N THR A 246 -5.92 8.30 -3.73
CA THR A 246 -4.69 7.81 -4.39
C THR A 246 -3.41 8.29 -3.74
N GLY A 247 -3.48 9.23 -2.79
CA GLY A 247 -2.31 9.91 -2.23
C GLY A 247 -1.75 11.04 -3.09
N LEU A 248 -2.47 11.42 -4.14
CA LEU A 248 -2.13 12.51 -5.08
C LEU A 248 -3.16 13.65 -4.99
N PRO A 249 -2.81 14.89 -5.39
CA PRO A 249 -3.73 16.02 -5.48
C PRO A 249 -4.82 15.77 -6.53
N GLY A 250 -6.00 16.34 -6.30
CA GLY A 250 -7.15 16.17 -7.20
C GLY A 250 -6.85 16.65 -8.63
N GLY A 251 -7.24 15.86 -9.62
CA GLY A 251 -7.03 16.16 -11.05
C GLY A 251 -5.88 15.39 -11.69
N VAL A 252 -5.00 14.77 -10.91
CA VAL A 252 -3.98 13.85 -11.42
C VAL A 252 -4.54 12.43 -11.43
N SER A 253 -4.78 11.90 -12.62
CA SER A 253 -5.16 10.49 -12.80
C SER A 253 -3.96 9.61 -12.44
N ALA A 254 -4.15 8.65 -11.54
CA ALA A 254 -3.13 7.63 -11.28
C ALA A 254 -2.79 6.90 -12.60
N MET A 255 -1.50 6.60 -12.81
CA MET A 255 -1.02 5.89 -14.00
C MET A 255 -1.86 4.64 -14.28
N GLU A 256 -2.48 4.59 -15.46
CA GLU A 256 -3.23 3.42 -15.93
C GLU A 256 -2.32 2.31 -16.43
#